data_AF-A0A9P6EK45-F1
#
_entry.id   AF-A0A9P6EK45-F1
#
_cell.length_a   1.000
_cell.length_b   1.000
_cell.length_c   1.000
_cell.angle_alpha   90.00
_cell.angle_beta   90.00
_cell.angle_gamma   90.00
#
_symmetry.space_group_name_H-M   'P 1'
#
loop_
_entity.id
_entity.type
_entity.pdbx_description
1 polymer ?
#
loop_
_entity_poly.entity_id
_entity_poly.type
_entity_poly.pdbx_seq_one_letter_code
_entity_poly.pdbx_strand_id
1 'polypeptide(L)'
;MDEFPALDSPQIKYRKTFLKAYLKKFVTADSSKPDFWEYLDKVGMMHTGLGRKNPLHIDYIHINGLLAYVNDIVVGAVLEHGELDLPTKTAVVRALGKVLWIQNDLFAKWYIKDGAEYAE
;
A
#
# COMPACT_ATOMS: atom_id res chain seq x y z
N MET A 1 -6.01 -22.88 6.98
CA MET A 1 -6.83 -21.67 6.73
C MET A 1 -8.15 -22.15 6.19
N ASP A 2 -9.25 -21.46 6.48
CA ASP A 2 -10.54 -21.86 5.90
C ASP A 2 -10.49 -21.69 4.39
N GLU A 3 -11.06 -22.66 3.67
CA GLU A 3 -11.10 -22.72 2.22
C GLU A 3 -11.89 -21.53 1.64
N PHE A 4 -12.97 -21.14 2.31
CA PHE A 4 -13.81 -19.99 1.98
C PHE A 4 -13.86 -19.04 3.17
N PRO A 5 -12.97 -18.03 3.22
CA PRO A 5 -12.89 -17.12 4.36
C PRO A 5 -14.13 -16.24 4.48
N ALA A 6 -14.74 -16.18 5.66
CA ALA A 6 -15.71 -15.18 6.05
C ALA A 6 -15.04 -13.97 6.73
N LEU A 7 -15.78 -12.88 6.97
CA LEU A 7 -15.24 -11.66 7.57
C LEU A 7 -14.62 -11.85 8.97
N ASP A 8 -15.09 -12.87 9.68
CA ASP A 8 -14.71 -13.26 11.01
C ASP A 8 -13.70 -14.43 11.06
N SER A 9 -13.38 -15.02 9.90
CA SER A 9 -12.36 -16.05 9.78
C SER A 9 -11.01 -15.59 10.37
N PRO A 10 -10.26 -16.48 11.06
CA PRO A 10 -9.00 -16.12 11.71
C PRO A 10 -7.98 -15.46 10.77
N GLN A 11 -7.86 -15.96 9.53
CA GLN A 11 -6.96 -15.42 8.51
C GLN A 11 -7.34 -14.00 8.07
N ILE A 12 -8.65 -13.67 8.02
CA ILE A 12 -9.12 -12.33 7.68
C ILE A 12 -8.85 -11.36 8.83
N LYS A 13 -9.14 -11.76 10.06
CA LYS A 13 -8.83 -10.95 11.26
C LYS A 13 -7.32 -10.67 11.36
N TYR A 14 -6.49 -11.69 11.14
CA TYR A 14 -5.04 -11.53 11.12
C TYR A 14 -4.60 -10.52 10.06
N ARG A 15 -5.05 -10.66 8.81
CA ARG A 15 -4.74 -9.70 7.72
C ARG A 15 -5.18 -8.26 8.05
N LYS A 16 -6.36 -8.08 8.66
CA LYS A 16 -6.85 -6.75 9.11
C LYS A 16 -5.92 -6.11 10.14
N THR A 17 -5.34 -6.89 11.06
CA THR A 17 -4.36 -6.38 12.04
C THR A 17 -3.11 -5.85 11.35
N PHE A 18 -2.56 -6.57 10.36
CA PHE A 18 -1.41 -6.09 9.57
C PHE A 18 -1.74 -4.83 8.79
N LEU A 19 -2.91 -4.80 8.15
CA LEU A 19 -3.37 -3.61 7.43
C LEU A 19 -3.48 -2.39 8.36
N LYS A 20 -4.02 -2.57 9.57
CA LYS A 20 -4.11 -1.49 10.56
C LYS A 20 -2.72 -0.97 10.98
N ALA A 21 -1.77 -1.87 11.24
CA ALA A 21 -0.40 -1.49 11.57
C ALA A 21 0.28 -0.76 10.39
N TYR A 22 0.06 -1.25 9.17
CA TYR A 22 0.56 -0.64 7.94
C TYR A 22 0.03 0.79 7.77
N LEU A 23 -1.29 0.99 7.86
CA LEU A 23 -1.92 2.31 7.72
C LEU A 23 -1.45 3.28 8.79
N LYS A 24 -1.29 2.82 10.05
CA LYS A 24 -0.71 3.64 11.11
C LYS A 24 0.69 4.09 10.73
N LYS A 25 1.57 3.17 10.32
CA LYS A 25 2.93 3.51 9.91
C LYS A 25 2.94 4.45 8.70
N PHE A 26 2.03 4.24 7.75
CA PHE A 26 1.90 5.08 6.55
C PHE A 26 1.65 6.55 6.89
N VAL A 27 0.79 6.83 7.88
CA VAL A 27 0.42 8.21 8.24
C VAL A 27 1.28 8.83 9.33
N THR A 28 1.97 8.04 10.17
CA THR A 28 2.76 8.56 11.30
C THR A 28 4.27 8.52 11.10
N ALA A 29 4.78 7.79 10.11
CA ALA A 29 6.22 7.70 9.90
C ALA A 29 6.79 8.96 9.24
N ASP A 30 8.06 9.25 9.53
CA ASP A 30 8.79 10.32 8.88
C ASP A 30 9.23 9.89 7.48
N SER A 31 8.52 10.38 6.46
CA SER A 31 8.80 10.08 5.05
C SER A 31 10.07 10.74 4.52
N SER A 32 10.75 11.58 5.31
CA SER A 32 12.08 12.09 4.96
C SER A 32 13.20 11.07 5.21
N LYS A 33 12.91 9.99 5.94
CA LYS A 33 13.88 8.94 6.29
C LYS A 33 13.82 7.76 5.31
N PRO A 34 14.97 7.16 4.95
CA PRO A 34 15.03 6.01 4.06
C PRO A 34 14.25 4.81 4.63
N ASP A 35 14.28 4.59 5.94
CA ASP A 35 13.59 3.48 6.63
C ASP A 35 12.09 3.39 6.33
N PHE A 36 11.44 4.53 6.04
CA PHE A 36 10.05 4.55 5.63
C PHE A 36 9.87 3.87 4.26
N TRP A 37 10.68 4.28 3.29
CA TRP A 37 10.64 3.77 1.93
C TRP A 37 11.12 2.31 1.85
N GLU A 38 12.15 1.94 2.62
CA GLU A 38 12.58 0.55 2.74
C GLU A 38 11.50 -0.36 3.33
N TYR A 39 10.70 0.17 4.27
CA TYR A 39 9.58 -0.58 4.82
C TYR A 39 8.50 -0.80 3.75
N LEU A 40 8.14 0.23 2.98
CA LEU A 40 7.20 0.09 1.85
C LEU A 40 7.73 -0.90 0.82
N ASP A 41 9.01 -0.83 0.50
CA ASP A 41 9.66 -1.73 -0.43
C ASP A 41 9.55 -3.21 -0.01
N LYS A 42 9.86 -3.49 1.27
CA LYS A 42 9.71 -4.83 1.86
C LYS A 42 8.27 -5.31 1.81
N VAL A 43 7.29 -4.41 1.91
CA VAL A 43 5.88 -4.77 1.74
C VAL A 43 5.60 -5.17 0.29
N GLY A 44 6.12 -4.46 -0.71
CA GLY A 44 6.05 -4.85 -2.12
C GLY A 44 6.59 -6.27 -2.36
N MET A 45 7.82 -6.53 -1.88
CA MET A 45 8.46 -7.85 -1.92
C MET A 45 7.61 -8.96 -1.31
N MET A 46 6.97 -8.70 -0.16
CA MET A 46 6.15 -9.70 0.54
C MET A 46 4.90 -10.13 -0.25
N HIS A 47 4.42 -9.31 -1.20
CA HIS A 47 3.27 -9.63 -2.05
C HIS A 47 3.64 -10.52 -3.26
N THR A 48 4.94 -10.69 -3.55
CA THR A 48 5.42 -11.62 -4.58
C THR A 48 5.82 -12.99 -4.01
N GLY A 49 5.52 -13.24 -2.73
CA GLY A 49 5.84 -14.48 -2.02
C GLY A 49 7.20 -14.53 -1.35
N LEU A 50 8.02 -13.49 -1.51
CA LEU A 50 9.37 -13.40 -0.94
C LEU A 50 9.34 -12.92 0.52
N GLY A 51 10.34 -13.32 1.33
CA GLY A 51 10.50 -12.86 2.72
C GLY A 51 9.44 -13.36 3.71
N ARG A 52 8.64 -14.38 3.34
CA ARG A 52 7.61 -14.97 4.21
C ARG A 52 7.78 -16.48 4.31
N LYS A 53 7.53 -17.04 5.51
CA LYS A 53 7.49 -18.51 5.71
C LYS A 53 6.37 -19.18 4.90
N ASN A 54 5.22 -18.50 4.79
CA ASN A 54 4.10 -18.92 3.96
C ASN A 54 3.95 -17.90 2.83
N PRO A 55 4.37 -18.24 1.59
CA PRO A 55 4.30 -17.33 0.45
C PRO A 55 2.88 -16.86 0.18
N LEU A 56 2.75 -15.60 -0.21
CA LEU A 56 1.51 -15.00 -0.67
C LEU A 56 1.82 -14.34 -2.02
N HIS A 57 1.17 -14.78 -3.07
CA HIS A 57 1.25 -14.17 -4.40
C HIS A 57 -0.03 -13.39 -4.66
N ILE A 58 0.10 -12.08 -4.81
CA ILE A 58 -1.01 -11.20 -5.17
C ILE A 58 -0.70 -10.59 -6.53
N ASP A 59 -1.58 -10.77 -7.51
CA ASP A 59 -1.39 -10.13 -8.80
C ASP A 59 -1.40 -8.61 -8.67
N TYR A 60 -0.47 -7.96 -9.37
CA TYR A 60 -0.26 -6.52 -9.26
C TYR A 60 -1.51 -5.70 -9.59
N ILE A 61 -2.38 -6.20 -10.49
CA ILE A 61 -3.66 -5.58 -10.80
C ILE A 61 -4.54 -5.40 -9.55
N HIS A 62 -4.52 -6.36 -8.61
CA HIS A 62 -5.31 -6.29 -7.38
C HIS A 62 -4.71 -5.30 -6.38
N ILE A 63 -3.38 -5.18 -6.34
CA ILE A 63 -2.70 -4.14 -5.58
C ILE A 63 -3.13 -2.77 -6.10
N ASN A 64 -3.01 -2.54 -7.40
CA ASN A 64 -3.33 -1.25 -8.01
C ASN A 64 -4.81 -0.88 -7.82
N GLY A 65 -5.72 -1.85 -8.00
CA GLY A 65 -7.14 -1.64 -7.75
C GLY A 65 -7.44 -1.23 -6.30
N LEU A 66 -6.78 -1.87 -5.32
CA LEU A 66 -6.92 -1.50 -3.91
C LEU A 66 -6.34 -0.11 -3.61
N LEU A 67 -5.17 0.24 -4.17
CA LEU A 67 -4.58 1.56 -3.98
C LEU A 67 -5.46 2.67 -4.56
N ALA A 68 -6.06 2.44 -5.74
CA ALA A 68 -7.02 3.36 -6.35
C ALA A 68 -8.26 3.55 -5.46
N TYR A 69 -8.81 2.46 -4.93
CA TYR A 69 -9.97 2.51 -4.03
C TYR A 69 -9.67 3.27 -2.72
N VAL A 70 -8.51 3.03 -2.11
CA VAL A 70 -8.09 3.75 -0.89
C VAL A 70 -7.84 5.22 -1.19
N ASN A 71 -7.21 5.54 -2.32
CA ASN A 71 -7.01 6.93 -2.74
C ASN A 71 -8.34 7.68 -2.86
N ASP A 72 -9.32 7.09 -3.53
CA ASP A 72 -10.64 7.69 -3.73
C ASP A 72 -11.33 8.02 -2.39
N ILE A 73 -11.36 7.06 -1.46
CA ILE A 73 -11.94 7.26 -0.13
C ILE A 73 -11.24 8.40 0.62
N VAL A 74 -9.91 8.42 0.64
CA VAL A 74 -9.16 9.42 1.42
C VAL A 74 -9.29 10.81 0.79
N VAL A 75 -9.23 10.90 -0.54
CA VAL A 75 -9.43 12.17 -1.26
C VAL A 75 -10.84 12.70 -1.01
N GLY A 76 -11.87 11.86 -1.14
CA GLY A 76 -13.25 12.24 -0.83
C GLY A 76 -13.39 12.77 0.60
N ALA A 77 -12.91 12.01 1.58
CA ALA A 77 -12.97 12.41 2.99
C ALA A 77 -12.25 13.74 3.28
N VAL A 78 -11.11 14.01 2.64
CA VAL A 78 -10.38 15.27 2.80
C VAL A 78 -11.14 16.44 2.17
N LEU A 79 -11.69 16.25 0.97
CA LEU A 79 -12.41 17.31 0.25
C LEU A 79 -13.73 17.67 0.94
N GLU A 80 -14.43 16.69 1.50
CA GLU A 80 -15.71 16.86 2.21
C GLU A 80 -15.54 17.38 3.65
N HIS A 81 -14.32 17.39 4.20
CA HIS A 81 -14.10 17.80 5.59
C HIS A 81 -14.44 19.28 5.80
N GLY A 82 -15.45 19.57 6.63
CA GLY A 82 -15.97 20.94 6.82
C GLY A 82 -15.00 21.89 7.53
N GLU A 83 -14.11 21.37 8.36
CA GLU A 83 -13.19 22.20 9.18
C GLU A 83 -11.84 22.49 8.52
N LEU A 84 -11.51 21.84 7.39
CA LEU A 84 -10.24 22.06 6.71
C LEU A 84 -10.39 23.19 5.68
N ASP A 85 -9.45 24.13 5.69
CA ASP A 85 -9.39 25.16 4.65
C ASP A 85 -8.92 24.57 3.30
N LEU A 86 -9.22 25.28 2.21
CA LEU A 86 -8.85 24.84 0.87
C LEU A 86 -7.32 24.64 0.70
N PRO A 87 -6.44 25.50 1.24
CA PRO A 87 -5.00 25.27 1.23
C PRO A 87 -4.58 23.95 1.87
N THR A 88 -5.11 23.62 3.06
CA THR A 88 -4.79 22.37 3.77
C THR A 88 -5.30 21.16 3.01
N LYS A 89 -6.55 21.19 2.51
CA LYS A 89 -7.09 20.13 1.65
C LYS A 89 -6.20 19.87 0.44
N THR A 90 -5.79 20.93 -0.24
CA THR A 90 -4.91 20.85 -1.41
C THR A 90 -3.55 20.25 -1.05
N ALA A 91 -2.96 20.68 0.07
CA ALA A 91 -1.68 20.15 0.53
C ALA A 91 -1.76 18.65 0.84
N VAL A 92 -2.81 18.22 1.53
CA VAL A 92 -3.02 16.81 1.88
C VAL A 92 -3.22 15.94 0.64
N VAL A 93 -4.09 16.34 -0.29
CA VAL A 93 -4.33 15.56 -1.53
C VAL A 93 -3.05 15.45 -2.36
N ARG A 94 -2.27 16.53 -2.49
CA ARG A 94 -0.98 16.50 -3.21
C ARG A 94 0.05 15.63 -2.51
N ALA A 95 0.13 15.68 -1.18
CA ALA A 95 1.04 14.85 -0.39
C ALA A 95 0.68 13.36 -0.53
N LEU A 96 -0.59 13.01 -0.36
CA LEU A 96 -1.09 11.65 -0.52
C LEU A 96 -0.77 11.10 -1.91
N GLY A 97 -1.06 11.86 -2.97
CA GLY A 97 -0.77 11.45 -4.34
C GLY A 97 0.71 11.12 -4.54
N LYS A 98 1.62 11.97 -4.05
CA LYS A 98 3.08 11.70 -4.15
C LYS A 98 3.47 10.40 -3.44
N VAL A 99 3.00 10.21 -2.21
CA VAL A 99 3.37 9.01 -1.43
C VAL A 99 2.79 7.75 -2.06
N LEU A 100 1.54 7.77 -2.52
CA LEU A 100 0.92 6.62 -3.17
C LEU A 100 1.60 6.27 -4.50
N TRP A 101 1.99 7.26 -5.31
CA TRP A 101 2.75 7.01 -6.53
C TRP A 101 4.09 6.34 -6.25
N ILE A 102 4.85 6.84 -5.27
CA ILE A 102 6.14 6.24 -4.89
C ILE A 102 5.93 4.82 -4.32
N GLN A 103 4.93 4.63 -3.45
CA GLN A 103 4.59 3.32 -2.92
C GLN A 103 4.25 2.33 -4.05
N ASN A 104 3.43 2.76 -5.01
CA ASN A 104 3.02 1.94 -6.13
C ASN A 104 4.22 1.50 -6.97
N ASP A 105 5.16 2.42 -7.24
CA ASP A 105 6.39 2.12 -7.98
C ASP A 105 7.31 1.14 -7.22
N LEU A 106 7.48 1.35 -5.91
CA LEU A 106 8.20 0.42 -5.03
C LEU A 106 7.57 -0.97 -5.01
N PHE A 107 6.26 -1.08 -5.19
CA PHE A 107 5.60 -2.39 -5.28
C PHE A 107 5.78 -2.96 -6.69
N ALA A 108 5.57 -2.16 -7.73
CA ALA A 108 5.67 -2.55 -9.13
C ALA A 108 7.01 -3.17 -9.50
N LYS A 109 8.12 -2.63 -8.96
CA LYS A 109 9.47 -3.12 -9.27
C LYS A 109 9.67 -4.61 -8.95
N TRP A 110 8.86 -5.18 -8.05
CA TRP A 110 8.93 -6.61 -7.72
C TRP A 110 8.15 -7.51 -8.69
N TYR A 111 7.29 -6.92 -9.53
CA TYR A 111 6.48 -7.61 -10.53
C TYR A 111 7.04 -7.46 -11.95
N ILE A 112 7.73 -6.37 -12.22
CA ILE A 112 8.31 -6.07 -13.53
C ILE A 112 9.69 -6.75 -13.63
N LYS A 113 9.93 -7.44 -14.74
CA LYS A 113 11.24 -8.03 -15.07
C LYS A 113 11.94 -7.18 -16.12
N ASP A 114 12.12 -5.89 -15.82
CA ASP A 114 12.68 -4.94 -16.78
C ASP A 114 14.15 -5.28 -17.06
N GLY A 115 14.49 -5.42 -18.33
CA GLY A 115 15.83 -5.77 -18.80
C GLY A 115 16.28 -7.22 -18.55
N ALA A 116 15.39 -8.09 -18.09
CA ALA A 116 15.67 -9.53 -18.02
C ALA A 116 15.88 -10.14 -19.41
N GLU A 117 15.30 -9.53 -20.45
CA GLU A 117 15.49 -9.86 -21.85
C GLU A 117 16.89 -9.54 -22.39
N TYR A 118 17.70 -8.75 -21.66
CA TYR A 118 19.09 -8.42 -22.04
C TYR A 118 20.13 -9.18 -21.19
N ALA A 119 19.70 -10.11 -20.35
CA ALA A 119 20.57 -10.89 -19.47
C ALA A 119 21.19 -12.13 -20.15
N GLU A 120 20.98 -12.31 -21.46
CA GLU A 120 21.57 -13.36 -22.31
C GLU A 120 22.77 -12.86 -23.12
#